data_AF-A0A2A4RKV7-F1
#
_entry.id   AF-A0A2A4RKV7-F1
#
_cell.length_a   1.000
_cell.length_b   1.000
_cell.length_c   1.000
_cell.angle_alpha   90.00
_cell.angle_beta   90.00
_cell.angle_gamma   90.00
#
_symmetry.space_group_name_H-M   'P 1'
#
loop_
_entity.id
_entity.type
_entity.pdbx_description
1 polymer ?
#
loop_
_entity_poly.entity_id
_entity_poly.type
_entity_poly.pdbx_seq_one_letter_code
_entity_poly.pdbx_strand_id
1 'polypeptide(L)'
;MKNHFNKTSKIQNILRIVLGAFMLYAGIGHLTFLRTEFQAQVPTWITTDTAFMDFIVLASGVVEIIFGVLMIYGGKLKIKTGY
;
A
#
# COMPACT_ATOMS: atom_id res chain seq x y z
N MET A 1 11.45 -4.00 -32.60
CA MET A 1 10.87 -4.85 -31.54
C MET A 1 9.45 -4.41 -31.26
N LYS A 2 8.44 -5.26 -31.52
CA LYS A 2 7.07 -4.99 -31.09
C LYS A 2 7.01 -5.30 -29.60
N ASN A 3 6.83 -4.28 -28.76
CA ASN A 3 6.54 -4.47 -27.34
C ASN A 3 5.15 -5.11 -27.26
N HIS A 4 5.10 -6.43 -27.07
CA HIS A 4 3.87 -7.12 -26.71
C HIS A 4 3.50 -6.70 -25.29
N PHE A 5 2.74 -5.60 -25.16
CA PHE A 5 2.02 -5.33 -23.93
C PHE A 5 1.04 -6.49 -23.73
N ASN A 6 1.42 -7.45 -22.88
CA ASN A 6 0.52 -8.51 -22.45
C ASN A 6 -0.72 -7.86 -21.85
N LYS A 7 -1.87 -8.04 -22.52
CA LYS A 7 -3.13 -7.47 -22.06
C LYS A 7 -3.47 -8.09 -20.71
N THR A 8 -3.89 -7.22 -19.81
CA THR A 8 -4.18 -7.64 -18.45
C THR A 8 -5.50 -8.41 -18.38
N SER A 9 -5.54 -9.59 -17.76
CA SER A 9 -6.79 -10.36 -17.70
C SER A 9 -7.82 -9.66 -16.81
N LYS A 10 -9.10 -9.95 -17.01
CA LYS A 10 -10.18 -9.41 -16.16
C LYS A 10 -9.96 -9.77 -14.70
N ILE A 11 -9.54 -11.01 -14.42
CA ILE A 11 -9.26 -11.50 -13.06
C ILE A 11 -8.09 -10.72 -12.45
N GLN A 12 -6.99 -10.54 -13.17
CA GLN A 12 -5.85 -9.77 -12.65
C GLN A 12 -6.21 -8.31 -12.36
N ASN A 13 -7.08 -7.69 -13.16
CA ASN A 13 -7.58 -6.34 -12.87
C ASN A 13 -8.47 -6.30 -11.62
N ILE A 14 -9.35 -7.29 -11.43
CA ILE A 14 -10.20 -7.39 -10.23
C ILE A 14 -9.32 -7.55 -8.99
N LEU A 15 -8.39 -8.51 -9.00
CA LEU A 15 -7.48 -8.76 -7.89
C LEU A 15 -6.62 -7.54 -7.55
N ARG A 16 -6.13 -6.80 -8.56
CA ARG A 16 -5.41 -5.54 -8.32
C ARG A 16 -6.27 -4.50 -7.61
N ILE A 17 -7.53 -4.33 -8.01
CA ILE A 17 -8.43 -3.37 -7.37
C ILE A 17 -8.73 -3.79 -5.93
N VAL A 18 -8.98 -5.09 -5.70
CA VAL A 18 -9.19 -5.64 -4.37
C VAL A 18 -7.96 -5.41 -3.48
N LEU A 19 -6.76 -5.69 -3.98
CA LEU A 19 -5.52 -5.42 -3.28
C LEU A 19 -5.34 -3.92 -2.98
N GLY A 20 -5.62 -3.05 -3.95
CA GLY A 20 -5.59 -1.60 -3.74
C GLY A 20 -6.58 -1.11 -2.68
N ALA A 21 -7.77 -1.72 -2.59
CA ALA A 21 -8.75 -1.43 -1.55
C ALA A 21 -8.25 -1.87 -0.16
N PHE A 22 -7.61 -3.04 -0.04
CA PHE A 22 -6.96 -3.47 1.20
C PHE A 22 -5.83 -2.53 1.61
N MET A 23 -5.02 -2.04 0.67
CA MET A 23 -3.98 -1.06 0.96
C MET A 23 -4.55 0.27 1.44
N LEU A 24 -5.66 0.73 0.86
CA LEU A 24 -6.35 1.92 1.36
C LEU A 24 -6.88 1.70 2.78
N TYR A 25 -7.49 0.55 3.04
CA TYR A 25 -7.98 0.22 4.39
C TYR A 25 -6.84 0.20 5.40
N ALA A 26 -5.73 -0.48 5.10
CA ALA A 26 -4.55 -0.55 5.96
C ALA A 26 -3.95 0.84 6.20
N GLY A 27 -3.73 1.62 5.13
CA GLY A 27 -3.16 2.95 5.24
C GLY A 27 -4.05 3.94 5.99
N ILE A 28 -5.37 3.89 5.81
CA ILE A 28 -6.30 4.67 6.63
C ILE A 28 -6.22 4.19 8.10
N GLY A 29 -6.16 2.87 8.33
CA GLY A 29 -5.99 2.28 9.66
C GLY A 29 -4.73 2.79 10.37
N HIS A 30 -3.58 2.81 9.70
CA HIS A 30 -2.32 3.38 10.21
C HIS A 30 -2.50 4.81 10.72
N LEU A 31 -3.26 5.63 9.99
CA LEU A 31 -3.46 7.05 10.30
C LEU A 31 -4.55 7.28 11.36
N THR A 32 -5.41 6.29 11.64
CA THR A 32 -6.63 6.48 12.43
C THR A 32 -6.81 5.45 13.54
N PHE A 33 -7.42 4.30 13.24
CA PHE A 33 -7.98 3.38 14.25
C PHE A 33 -7.16 2.12 14.52
N LEU A 34 -6.05 1.88 13.80
CA LEU A 34 -5.15 0.73 14.01
C LEU A 34 -3.73 1.15 14.41
N ARG A 35 -3.52 2.43 14.70
CA ARG A 35 -2.18 3.01 14.85
C ARG A 35 -1.37 2.33 15.96
N THR A 36 -1.99 2.02 17.09
CA THR A 36 -1.33 1.37 18.23
C THR A 36 -0.96 -0.07 17.93
N GLU A 37 -1.84 -0.81 17.24
CA GLU A 37 -1.62 -2.19 16.81
C GLU A 37 -0.48 -2.27 15.79
N PHE A 38 -0.30 -1.24 14.96
CA PHE A 38 0.80 -1.17 14.01
C PHE A 38 2.11 -0.73 14.66
N GLN A 39 2.09 0.15 15.67
CA GLN A 39 3.29 0.45 16.45
C GLN A 39 3.86 -0.83 17.09
N ALA A 40 3.00 -1.73 17.59
CA ALA A 40 3.43 -3.02 18.14
C ALA A 40 4.06 -3.97 17.09
N GLN A 41 3.85 -3.70 15.79
CA GLN A 41 4.46 -4.46 14.69
C GLN A 41 5.79 -3.86 14.22
N VAL A 42 6.16 -2.65 14.67
CA VAL A 42 7.46 -2.06 14.36
C VAL A 42 8.54 -2.82 15.14
N PRO A 43 9.49 -3.49 14.47
CA PRO A 43 10.49 -4.29 15.17
C PRO A 43 11.42 -3.43 16.03
N THR A 44 11.68 -3.87 17.26
CA THR A 44 12.52 -3.15 18.23
C THR A 44 13.99 -3.04 17.83
N TRP A 45 14.45 -3.86 16.88
CA TRP A 45 15.79 -3.74 16.29
C TRP A 45 15.91 -2.56 15.30
N ILE A 46 14.81 -1.98 14.83
CA ILE A 46 14.82 -0.73 14.05
C ILE A 46 14.97 0.47 15.00
N THR A 47 14.16 0.48 16.04
CA THR A 47 14.11 1.54 17.04
C THR A 47 13.41 1.07 18.30
N THR A 48 13.76 1.65 19.44
CA THR A 48 13.01 1.55 20.71
C THR A 48 12.36 2.87 21.10
N ASP A 49 12.61 3.95 20.36
CA ASP A 49 11.98 5.25 20.55
C ASP A 49 10.55 5.25 20.00
N THR A 50 9.59 5.54 20.88
CA THR A 50 8.15 5.47 20.58
C THR A 50 7.70 6.53 19.57
N ALA A 51 8.30 7.72 19.60
CA ALA A 51 7.99 8.77 18.63
C ALA A 51 8.48 8.39 17.23
N PHE A 52 9.63 7.74 17.13
CA PHE A 52 10.13 7.26 15.85
C PHE A 52 9.36 6.03 15.33
N MET A 53 8.91 5.12 16.20
CA MET A 53 7.98 4.05 15.81
C MET A 53 6.69 4.62 15.21
N ASP A 54 6.13 5.63 15.87
CA ASP A 54 4.91 6.30 15.45
C ASP A 54 5.07 7.02 14.10
N PHE A 55 6.22 7.66 13.87
CA PHE A 55 6.57 8.22 12.57
C PHE A 55 6.63 7.15 11.48
N ILE A 56 7.25 5.98 11.74
CA ILE A 56 7.32 4.87 10.78
C ILE A 56 5.91 4.43 10.37
N VAL A 57 5.00 4.28 11.33
CA VAL A 57 3.61 3.87 11.11
C VAL A 57 2.84 4.89 10.26
N LEU A 58 2.99 6.19 10.54
CA LEU A 58 2.34 7.23 9.75
C LEU A 58 2.90 7.28 8.32
N ALA A 59 4.22 7.20 8.18
CA ALA A 59 4.88 7.24 6.88
C ALA A 59 4.47 6.04 6.01
N SER A 60 4.41 4.83 6.57
CA SER A 60 3.93 3.64 5.85
C SER A 60 2.47 3.79 5.42
N GLY A 61 1.61 4.30 6.29
CA GLY A 61 0.19 4.52 5.95
C GLY A 61 -0.01 5.49 4.79
N VAL A 62 0.76 6.57 4.72
CA VAL A 62 0.73 7.50 3.58
C VAL A 62 1.17 6.79 2.28
N VAL A 63 2.26 6.01 2.33
CA VAL A 63 2.76 5.26 1.17
C VAL A 63 1.72 4.26 0.67
N GLU A 64 1.07 3.53 1.57
CA GLU A 64 0.04 2.56 1.21
C GLU A 64 -1.20 3.20 0.61
N ILE A 65 -1.64 4.36 1.12
CA ILE A 65 -2.76 5.11 0.53
C ILE A 65 -2.42 5.50 -0.91
N ILE A 66 -1.23 6.10 -1.13
CA ILE A 66 -0.79 6.50 -2.46
C ILE A 66 -0.76 5.29 -3.39
N PHE A 67 -0.17 4.18 -2.93
CA PHE A 67 -0.05 2.97 -3.73
C PHE A 67 -1.43 2.34 -4.02
N GLY A 68 -2.32 2.27 -3.03
CA GLY A 68 -3.69 1.77 -3.19
C GLY A 68 -4.51 2.58 -4.19
N VAL A 69 -4.44 3.92 -4.13
CA VAL A 69 -5.07 4.81 -5.11
C VAL A 69 -4.52 4.54 -6.52
N LEU A 70 -3.20 4.38 -6.66
CA LEU A 70 -2.59 4.08 -7.97
C LEU A 70 -2.98 2.69 -8.49
N MET A 71 -3.15 1.69 -7.63
CA MET A 71 -3.64 0.37 -8.03
C MET A 71 -5.07 0.42 -8.58
N ILE A 72 -5.93 1.24 -7.99
CA ILE A 72 -7.33 1.38 -8.41
C ILE A 72 -7.43 2.25 -9.67
N TYR A 73 -6.81 3.44 -9.65
CA TYR A 73 -7.02 4.49 -10.66
C TYR A 73 -5.83 4.79 -11.57
N GLY A 74 -4.64 4.25 -11.30
CA GLY A 74 -3.36 4.70 -11.89
C GLY A 74 -3.17 4.50 -13.40
N GLY A 75 -4.15 3.98 -14.14
CA GLY A 75 -4.10 3.91 -15.61
C GLY A 75 -2.83 3.22 -16.14
N LYS A 76 -1.91 3.99 -16.75
CA LYS A 76 -0.61 3.45 -17.24
C LYS A 76 0.34 3.04 -16.12
N LEU A 77 0.18 3.58 -14.91
CA LEU A 77 0.96 3.22 -13.72
C LEU A 77 0.59 1.87 -13.13
N LYS A 78 -0.47 1.21 -13.65
CA LYS A 78 -0.86 -0.14 -13.26
C LYS A 78 0.29 -1.14 -13.41
N ILE A 79 1.15 -0.98 -14.41
CA ILE A 79 2.35 -1.81 -14.65
C ILE A 79 3.39 -1.66 -13.53
N LYS A 80 3.39 -0.55 -12.79
CA LYS A 80 4.36 -0.31 -11.71
C LYS A 80 3.80 -0.61 -10.32
N THR A 81 2.48 -0.70 -10.21
CA THR A 81 1.78 -0.75 -8.92
C THR A 81 0.99 -2.05 -8.70
N GLY A 82 0.90 -2.88 -9.73
CA GLY A 82 0.20 -4.15 -9.66
C GLY A 82 -0.01 -4.69 -11.06
N TYR A 83 1.08 -4.97 -11.75
CA TYR A 83 1.13 -5.79 -12.96
C TYR A 83 2.55 -6.22 -13.29
#